data_AF-A0A1H4I9M7-F1
#
_entry.id   AF-A0A1H4I9M7-F1
#
_cell.length_a   1.000
_cell.length_b   1.000
_cell.length_c   1.000
_cell.angle_alpha   90.00
_cell.angle_beta   90.00
_cell.angle_gamma   90.00
#
_symmetry.space_group_name_H-M   'P 1'
#
loop_
_entity.id
_entity.type
_entity.pdbx_description
1 polymer ?
#
loop_
_entity_poly.entity_id
_entity_poly.type
_entity_poly.pdbx_seq_one_letter_code
_entity_poly.pdbx_strand_id
1 'polypeptide(L)' 'MVRDILADLEGVVRWGGDDSKPDESLFYIDIASGDESLTRVANKVRTWNYTPGMGPGVVVDPLLPKRRLAAKRVAAQQT' A
#
# COMPACT_ATOMS: atom_id res chain seq x y z
N MET A 1 8.03 -7.59 2.52
CA MET A 1 7.18 -7.61 1.31
C MET A 1 5.88 -6.85 1.54
N VAL A 2 5.00 -7.26 2.47
CA VAL A 2 3.69 -6.61 2.69
C VAL A 2 3.78 -5.08 2.83
N ARG A 3 4.69 -4.56 3.66
CA ARG A 3 4.87 -3.11 3.86
C ARG A 3 5.27 -2.34 2.59
N ASP A 4 5.93 -3.00 1.64
CA ASP A 4 6.27 -2.40 0.35
C ASP A 4 5.03 -2.22 -0.52
N ILE A 5 4.10 -3.19 -0.48
CA ILE A 5 2.78 -3.10 -1.13
C ILE A 5 1.95 -1.99 -0.49
N LEU A 6 1.90 -1.93 0.84
CA LEU A 6 1.16 -0.88 1.55
C LEU A 6 1.75 0.51 1.28
N ALA A 7 3.07 0.61 1.09
CA ALA A 7 3.74 1.84 0.68
C ALA A 7 3.43 2.24 -0.77
N ASP A 8 3.28 1.30 -1.69
CA ASP A 8 2.76 1.58 -3.04
C ASP A 8 1.32 2.08 -3.02
N LEU A 9 0.54 1.66 -2.02
CA LEU A 9 -0.80 2.18 -1.74
C LEU A 9 -0.79 3.41 -0.81
N GLU A 10 0.38 4.04 -0.64
CA GLU A 10 0.57 5.31 0.09
C GLU A 10 0.06 5.27 1.55
N GLY A 11 -0.03 4.08 2.15
CA GLY A 11 -0.56 3.89 3.50
C GLY A 11 -2.09 3.98 3.61
N VAL A 12 -2.82 4.16 2.50
CA VAL A 12 -4.29 4.21 2.48
C VAL A 12 -4.92 2.88 2.88
N VAL A 13 -4.22 1.79 2.56
CA VAL A 13 -4.64 0.43 2.92
C VAL A 13 -3.83 -0.05 4.13
N ARG A 14 -4.53 -0.63 5.11
CA ARG A 14 -3.94 -1.36 6.23
C ARG A 14 -4.06 -2.87 6.02
N TRP A 15 -3.13 -3.62 6.59
CA TRP A 15 -3.16 -5.07 6.65
C TRP A 15 -3.61 -5.54 8.03
N GLY A 16 -4.66 -6.36 8.10
CA GLY A 16 -5.23 -6.84 9.35
C GLY A 16 -4.33 -7.81 10.14
N GLY A 17 -3.21 -8.25 9.57
CA GLY A 17 -2.19 -8.98 10.31
C GLY A 17 -1.52 -8.17 11.43
N ASP A 18 -1.63 -6.83 11.38
CA ASP A 18 -1.14 -5.93 12.43
C ASP A 18 -2.23 -5.59 13.47
N ASP A 19 -3.47 -6.04 13.28
CA ASP A 19 -4.57 -5.79 14.23
C ASP A 19 -4.40 -6.62 15.52
N SER A 20 -5.08 -6.21 16.59
CA SER A 20 -5.05 -6.90 17.90
C SER A 20 -5.46 -8.37 17.83
N LYS A 21 -6.36 -8.71 16.89
CA LYS A 21 -6.64 -10.07 16.46
C LYS A 21 -6.16 -10.20 15.01
N PRO A 22 -4.98 -10.80 14.77
CA PRO A 22 -4.41 -10.87 13.44
C PRO A 22 -5.33 -11.60 12.45
N ASP A 23 -5.60 -10.95 11.32
CA ASP A 23 -6.17 -11.56 10.12
C ASP A 23 -5.25 -11.26 8.92
N GLU A 24 -4.39 -12.21 8.61
CA GLU A 24 -3.39 -12.06 7.55
C GLU A 24 -3.99 -11.99 6.14
N SER A 25 -5.27 -12.33 5.97
CA SER A 25 -5.97 -12.24 4.68
C SER A 25 -6.71 -10.91 4.50
N LEU A 26 -6.83 -10.11 5.56
CA LEU A 26 -7.61 -8.88 5.56
C LEU A 26 -6.77 -7.67 5.10
N PHE A 27 -7.31 -6.93 4.13
CA PHE A 27 -6.84 -5.62 3.72
C PHE A 27 -8.02 -4.65 3.69
N TYR A 28 -7.87 -3.47 4.28
CA TYR A 28 -8.96 -2.49 4.39
C TYR A 28 -8.47 -1.05 4.27
N ILE A 29 -9.38 -0.13 3.91
CA ILE A 29 -9.10 1.31 3.84
C ILE A 29 -9.11 1.85 5.27
N ASP A 30 -8.03 2.51 5.68
CA ASP A 30 -7.81 2.98 7.06
C ASP A 30 -7.56 4.50 7.11
N ILE A 31 -8.35 5.24 6.33
CA ILE A 31 -8.31 6.70 6.27
C ILE A 31 -9.72 7.26 6.42
N ALA A 32 -9.80 8.52 6.86
CA ALA A 32 -11.08 9.21 7.02
C ALA A 32 -11.80 9.35 5.67
N SER A 33 -13.13 9.34 5.72
CA SER A 33 -13.95 9.65 4.55
C SER A 33 -13.66 11.07 4.05
N GLY A 34 -13.52 11.23 2.74
CA GLY A 34 -13.19 12.51 2.10
C GLY A 34 -11.70 12.85 2.07
N ASP A 35 -10.82 12.01 2.63
CA ASP A 35 -9.39 12.21 2.50
C ASP A 35 -8.94 12.05 1.03
N GLU A 36 -8.28 13.07 0.49
CA GLU A 36 -7.84 13.13 -0.90
C GLU A 36 -6.84 12.03 -1.28
N SER A 37 -6.14 11.44 -0.29
CA SER A 37 -5.25 10.30 -0.51
C SER A 37 -5.98 9.11 -1.11
N LEU A 38 -7.25 8.89 -0.75
CA LEU A 38 -8.07 7.83 -1.34
C LEU A 38 -8.21 8.02 -2.85
N THR A 39 -8.56 9.24 -3.26
CA THR A 39 -8.76 9.57 -4.67
C THR A 39 -7.46 9.45 -5.46
N ARG A 40 -6.33 9.90 -4.89
CA ARG A 40 -5.00 9.76 -5.53
C ARG A 40 -4.62 8.31 -5.74
N VAL A 41 -4.72 7.47 -4.69
CA VAL A 41 -4.40 6.04 -4.77
C VAL A 41 -5.35 5.31 -5.71
N ALA A 42 -6.65 5.61 -5.65
CA ALA A 42 -7.62 5.02 -6.57
C ALA A 42 -7.30 5.37 -8.04
N ASN A 43 -6.90 6.61 -8.32
CA ASN A 43 -6.48 7.01 -9.67
C ASN A 43 -5.20 6.29 -10.10
N LYS A 44 -4.21 6.16 -9.21
CA LYS A 44 -2.98 5.40 -9.47
C LYS A 44 -3.27 3.94 -9.84
N VAL A 45 -4.14 3.27 -9.07
CA VAL A 45 -4.56 1.88 -9.35
C VAL A 45 -5.32 1.80 -10.68
N ARG A 46 -6.21 2.75 -10.98
CA ARG A 46 -6.90 2.81 -12.28
C ARG A 46 -5.91 2.98 -13.42
N THR A 47 -4.90 3.83 -13.29
CA THR A 47 -3.86 4.03 -14.31
C THR A 47 -3.11 2.73 -14.61
N TRP A 48 -2.83 1.91 -13.59
CA TRP A 48 -2.19 0.60 -13.79
C TRP A 48 -3.00 -0.32 -14.69
N ASN A 49 -4.33 -0.33 -14.58
CA ASN A 49 -5.19 -1.16 -15.42
C ASN A 49 -5.09 -0.83 -16.92
N TYR A 50 -4.71 0.40 -17.26
CA TYR A 50 -4.62 0.87 -18.65
C TYR A 50 -3.18 1.00 -19.16
N THR A 51 -2.18 0.74 -18.31
CA THR A 51 -0.77 0.95 -18.66
C THR A 51 0.00 -0.37 -18.59
N PRO A 52 0.29 -1.00 -19.74
CA PRO A 52 1.11 -2.21 -19.78
C PRO A 52 2.46 -2.00 -19.06
N GLY A 53 2.88 -3.00 -18.28
CA GLY A 53 4.12 -2.92 -17.51
C GLY A 53 4.01 -2.14 -16.20
N MET A 54 2.81 -1.78 -15.75
CA MET A 54 2.57 -1.21 -14.42
C MET A 54 1.60 -2.07 -13.59
N GLY A 55 1.66 -1.93 -12.27
CA GLY A 55 0.72 -2.55 -11.34
C GLY A 55 1.07 -3.98 -10.92
N PRO A 56 0.08 -4.74 -10.45
CA PRO A 56 0.28 -6.08 -9.92
C PRO A 56 0.96 -7.03 -10.92
N GLY A 57 1.88 -7.86 -10.44
CA GLY A 57 2.60 -8.83 -11.25
C GLY A 57 3.84 -8.28 -11.97
N VAL A 58 4.05 -6.96 -11.97
CA VAL A 58 5.31 -6.37 -12.44
C VAL A 58 6.43 -6.64 -11.45
N VAL A 59 7.54 -7.19 -11.92
CA VAL A 59 8.72 -7.45 -11.09
C VAL A 59 9.35 -6.11 -10.70
N VAL A 60 9.30 -5.80 -9.41
CA VAL A 60 9.97 -4.66 -8.80
C VAL A 60 10.95 -5.16 -7.74
N ASP A 61 12.08 -4.46 -7.57
CA ASP A 61 13.02 -4.78 -6.50
C ASP A 61 12.61 -4.08 -5.19
N PRO A 62 12.09 -4.82 -4.17
CA PRO A 62 11.68 -4.24 -2.90
C PRO A 62 12.87 -3.82 -2.03
N LEU A 63 14.10 -4.21 -2.38
CA LEU A 63 15.32 -3.87 -1.63
C LEU A 63 15.86 -2.49 -1.98
N LEU A 64 15.35 -1.86 -3.04
CA LEU A 64 15.70 -0.50 -3.42
C LEU A 64 15.59 0.44 -2.20
N PRO A 65 16.61 1.27 -1.90
CA PRO A 65 16.64 2.08 -0.67
C PRO A 65 15.39 2.94 -0.47
N LYS A 66 14.90 3.57 -1.55
CA LYS A 66 13.68 4.40 -1.52
C LYS A 66 12.44 3.60 -1.09
N ARG A 67 12.31 2.38 -1.60
CA ARG A 67 11.18 1.49 -1.30
C ARG A 67 11.22 0.99 0.14
N ARG A 68 12.40 0.56 0.60
CA ARG A 68 12.61 0.21 2.01
C ARG A 68 12.30 1.36 2.97
N LEU A 69 12.67 2.60 2.62
CA LEU A 69 12.35 3.77 3.42
C LEU A 69 10.83 4.02 3.47
N ALA A 70 10.13 3.91 2.35
CA ALA A 70 8.68 4.05 2.31
C ALA A 70 7.98 2.95 3.14
N ALA A 71 8.40 1.70 2.99
CA ALA A 71 7.89 0.57 3.76
C ALA A 71 8.09 0.76 5.28
N LYS A 72 9.25 1.27 5.71
CA LYS A 72 9.50 1.60 7.13
C LYS A 72 8.61 2.73 7.64
N ARG A 73 8.31 3.74 6.82
CA ARG A 73 7.40 4.85 7.21
C ARG A 73 5.99 4.33 7.43
N VAL A 74 5.46 3.53 6.51
CA VAL A 74 4.13 2.93 6.66
C VAL A 74 4.08 2.03 7.90
N ALA A 75 5.10 1.20 8.11
CA ALA A 75 5.18 0.37 9.31
C ALA A 75 5.09 1.19 10.60
N ALA A 76 5.75 2.36 10.66
CA ALA A 76 5.70 3.24 11.84
C ALA A 76 4.36 4.00 11.99
N GLN A 77 3.55 4.09 10.94
CA GLN A 77 2.25 4.77 10.96
C GLN A 77 1.09 3.82 11.33
N GLN A 78 1.25 2.51 11.10
CA GLN A 78 0.18 1.52 11.21
C GLN A 78 0.28 0.60 12.43
N THR A 79 1.23 0.85 13.34
CA THR A 79 1.36 0.16 14.65
C THR A 79 0.19 0.38 15.59
#